data_AF-A0A087K0J5-F1
#
_entry.id   AF-A0A087K0J5-F1
#
_cell.length_a   1.000
_cell.length_b   1.000
_cell.length_c   1.000
_cell.angle_alpha   90.00
_cell.angle_beta   90.00
_cell.angle_gamma   90.00
#
_symmetry.space_group_name_H-M   'P 1'
#
loop_
_entity.id
_entity.type
_entity.pdbx_description
1 polymer ?
#
loop_
_entity_poly.entity_id
_entity_poly.type
_entity_poly.pdbx_seq_one_letter_code
_entity_poly.pdbx_strand_id
1 'polypeptide(L)'
;MTERNTFVRSAHDLGLAAWLGGSLMGAVGVNGAAEEEGVTEVGTARIASAGWARWAPLGAVAIGAHLLGGAGILAANRDRVRGQKGVTASTVAKTVLTGAALAATAYARILGKKVDLATSQKKEDQEAAEEFPVDLSQAQSQLALMQWAVPALTAGLVVLNAVHGEQQRPSQQVRGALRHTLDAVNPQKR
;
A
#
# COMPACT_ATOMS: atom_id res chain seq x y z
N MET A 1 -31.84 8.61 -6.96
CA MET A 1 -31.35 7.51 -7.82
C MET A 1 -30.05 7.01 -7.23
N THR A 2 -29.98 5.76 -6.80
CA THR A 2 -28.74 5.14 -6.30
C THR A 2 -27.81 4.93 -7.49
N GLU A 3 -26.91 5.89 -7.76
CA GLU A 3 -25.84 5.68 -8.73
C GLU A 3 -25.04 4.45 -8.32
N ARG A 4 -24.94 3.48 -9.23
CA ARG A 4 -24.06 2.34 -9.04
C ARG A 4 -22.62 2.82 -9.16
N ASN A 5 -21.92 2.91 -8.04
CA ASN A 5 -20.49 3.22 -7.98
C ASN A 5 -19.59 2.07 -8.44
N THR A 6 -20.04 1.23 -9.37
CA THR A 6 -19.31 0.03 -9.82
C THR A 6 -17.94 0.41 -10.36
N PHE A 7 -17.84 1.45 -11.18
CA PHE A 7 -16.56 1.89 -11.73
C PHE A 7 -15.57 2.31 -10.63
N VAL A 8 -16.00 3.18 -9.72
CA VAL A 8 -15.19 3.67 -8.59
C VAL A 8 -14.75 2.51 -7.69
N ARG A 9 -15.64 1.55 -7.46
CA ARG A 9 -15.36 0.36 -6.65
C ARG A 9 -14.38 -0.59 -7.35
N SER A 10 -14.55 -0.82 -8.64
CA SER A 10 -13.61 -1.62 -9.44
C SER A 10 -12.23 -0.97 -9.48
N ALA A 11 -12.13 0.35 -9.69
CA ALA A 11 -10.85 1.05 -9.67
C ALA A 11 -10.17 0.92 -8.29
N HIS A 12 -10.93 1.07 -7.21
CA HIS A 12 -10.44 0.89 -5.85
C HIS A 12 -9.90 -0.53 -5.59
N ASP A 13 -10.66 -1.56 -5.98
CA ASP A 13 -10.35 -2.96 -5.68
C ASP A 13 -9.24 -3.51 -6.60
N LEU A 14 -9.28 -3.21 -7.90
CA LEU A 14 -8.22 -3.58 -8.85
C LEU A 14 -6.91 -2.86 -8.51
N GLY A 15 -6.97 -1.58 -8.12
CA GLY A 15 -5.79 -0.84 -7.69
C GLY A 15 -5.11 -1.49 -6.48
N LEU A 16 -5.89 -1.91 -5.47
CA LEU A 16 -5.34 -2.62 -4.31
C LEU A 16 -4.77 -3.99 -4.68
N ALA A 17 -5.48 -4.75 -5.51
CA ALA A 17 -5.04 -6.06 -5.96
C ALA A 17 -3.73 -5.98 -6.73
N ALA A 18 -3.59 -5.02 -7.64
CA ALA A 18 -2.35 -4.80 -8.38
C ALA A 18 -1.22 -4.31 -7.47
N TRP A 19 -1.49 -3.45 -6.49
CA TRP A 19 -0.49 -2.98 -5.53
C TRP A 19 0.04 -4.12 -4.64
N LEU A 20 -0.85 -4.92 -4.05
CA LEU A 20 -0.47 -6.11 -3.29
C LEU A 20 0.24 -7.13 -4.18
N GLY A 21 -0.37 -7.52 -5.29
CA GLY A 21 0.15 -8.55 -6.17
C GLY A 21 1.52 -8.20 -6.75
N GLY A 22 1.71 -6.97 -7.22
CA GLY A 22 2.98 -6.53 -7.76
C GLY A 22 4.07 -6.35 -6.71
N SER A 23 3.74 -5.88 -5.49
CA SER A 23 4.71 -5.80 -4.41
C SER A 23 5.14 -7.20 -3.91
N LEU A 24 4.20 -8.14 -3.79
CA LEU A 24 4.49 -9.52 -3.41
C LEU A 24 5.29 -10.25 -4.50
N MET A 25 4.89 -10.11 -5.77
CA MET A 25 5.63 -10.68 -6.90
C MET A 25 7.03 -10.06 -7.01
N GLY A 26 7.18 -8.77 -6.72
CA GLY A 26 8.48 -8.13 -6.66
C GLY A 26 9.36 -8.68 -5.53
N ALA A 27 8.81 -8.80 -4.32
CA ALA A 27 9.54 -9.28 -3.14
C ALA A 27 9.95 -10.75 -3.25
N VAL A 28 9.13 -11.59 -3.89
CA VAL A 28 9.38 -13.03 -4.01
C VAL A 28 9.98 -13.38 -5.37
N GLY A 29 9.27 -13.09 -6.45
CA GLY A 29 9.66 -13.53 -7.78
C GLY A 29 10.81 -12.71 -8.39
N VAL A 30 10.71 -11.38 -8.38
CA VAL A 30 11.76 -10.53 -8.98
C VAL A 30 13.06 -10.61 -8.18
N ASN A 31 12.97 -10.45 -6.85
CA ASN A 31 14.16 -10.54 -6.00
C ASN A 31 14.73 -11.97 -5.99
N GLY A 32 13.90 -13.02 -5.90
CA GLY A 32 14.38 -14.40 -5.93
C GLY A 32 15.07 -14.77 -7.25
N ALA A 33 14.49 -14.37 -8.39
CA ALA A 33 15.15 -14.56 -9.69
C ALA A 33 16.45 -13.75 -9.80
N ALA A 34 16.51 -12.56 -9.20
CA ALA A 34 17.73 -11.77 -9.17
C ALA A 34 18.84 -12.43 -8.33
N GLU A 35 18.49 -13.06 -7.21
CA GLU A 35 19.42 -13.81 -6.36
C GLU A 35 19.94 -15.08 -7.06
N GLU A 36 19.10 -15.77 -7.82
CA GLU A 36 19.48 -16.99 -8.54
C GLU A 36 20.35 -16.70 -9.77
N GLU A 37 20.01 -15.67 -10.55
CA GLU A 37 20.70 -15.35 -11.82
C GLU A 37 21.84 -14.33 -11.65
N GLY A 38 21.90 -13.65 -10.51
CA GLY A 38 22.89 -12.62 -10.21
C GLY A 38 24.25 -13.20 -9.87
N VAL A 39 25.17 -13.27 -10.84
CA VAL A 39 26.54 -13.79 -10.65
C VAL A 39 27.35 -13.04 -9.58
N THR A 40 27.02 -11.76 -9.32
CA THR A 40 27.64 -10.92 -8.30
C THR A 40 26.58 -10.13 -7.52
N GLU A 41 26.93 -9.56 -6.37
CA GLU A 41 26.02 -8.68 -5.60
C GLU A 41 25.53 -7.49 -6.45
N VAL A 42 26.43 -6.87 -7.21
CA VAL A 42 26.11 -5.80 -8.18
C VAL A 42 25.19 -6.32 -9.29
N GLY A 43 25.44 -7.53 -9.80
CA GLY A 43 24.60 -8.18 -10.80
C GLY A 43 23.18 -8.43 -10.29
N THR A 44 23.06 -8.99 -9.08
CA THR A 44 21.82 -9.24 -8.36
C THR A 44 21.03 -7.93 -8.19
N ALA A 45 21.67 -6.90 -7.64
CA ALA A 45 21.06 -5.60 -7.42
C ALA A 45 20.54 -4.98 -8.73
N ARG A 46 21.31 -5.08 -9.82
CA ARG A 46 20.91 -4.56 -11.14
C ARG A 46 19.71 -5.29 -11.73
N ILE A 47 19.65 -6.63 -11.64
CA ILE A 47 18.50 -7.42 -12.12
C ILE A 47 17.25 -7.02 -11.35
N ALA A 48 17.34 -6.98 -10.01
CA ALA A 48 16.24 -6.56 -9.15
C ALA A 48 15.78 -5.12 -9.47
N SER A 49 16.70 -4.16 -9.51
CA SER A 49 16.42 -2.75 -9.84
C SER A 49 15.73 -2.61 -11.19
N ALA A 50 16.17 -3.36 -12.21
CA ALA A 50 15.54 -3.34 -13.52
C ALA A 50 14.10 -3.90 -13.52
N GLY A 51 13.83 -4.93 -12.72
CA GLY A 51 12.47 -5.46 -12.53
C GLY A 51 11.57 -4.43 -11.83
N TRP A 52 12.02 -3.88 -10.71
CA TRP A 52 11.28 -2.86 -9.96
C TRP A 52 11.07 -1.56 -10.76
N ALA A 53 12.04 -1.15 -11.56
CA ALA A 53 11.92 0.02 -12.43
C ALA A 53 10.81 -0.14 -13.47
N ARG A 54 10.67 -1.34 -14.07
CA ARG A 54 9.59 -1.66 -15.02
C ARG A 54 8.22 -1.73 -14.35
N TRP A 55 8.16 -2.24 -13.12
CA TRP A 55 6.90 -2.30 -12.36
C TRP A 55 6.42 -0.92 -11.89
N ALA A 56 7.34 -0.02 -11.54
CA ALA A 56 7.00 1.19 -10.81
C ALA A 56 5.93 2.11 -11.44
N PRO A 57 5.89 2.34 -12.78
CA PRO A 57 4.81 3.12 -13.39
C PRO A 57 3.43 2.46 -13.19
N LEU A 58 3.34 1.14 -13.37
CA LEU A 58 2.11 0.39 -13.14
C LEU A 58 1.73 0.39 -11.65
N GLY A 59 2.71 0.27 -10.75
CA GLY A 59 2.50 0.41 -9.32
C GLY A 59 1.92 1.78 -8.93
N ALA A 60 2.43 2.87 -9.52
CA ALA A 60 1.90 4.22 -9.28
C ALA A 60 0.45 4.37 -9.77
N VAL A 61 0.12 3.83 -10.94
CA VAL A 61 -1.26 3.80 -11.46
C VAL A 61 -2.17 2.98 -10.54
N ALA A 62 -1.73 1.81 -10.09
CA ALA A 62 -2.49 0.96 -9.17
C ALA A 62 -2.81 1.68 -7.84
N ILE A 63 -1.80 2.33 -7.25
CA ILE A 63 -1.96 3.14 -6.04
C ILE A 63 -2.95 4.28 -6.30
N GLY A 64 -2.78 5.02 -7.40
CA GLY A 64 -3.67 6.12 -7.77
C GLY A 64 -5.13 5.67 -7.93
N ALA A 65 -5.36 4.55 -8.63
CA ALA A 65 -6.68 3.96 -8.80
C ALA A 65 -7.30 3.56 -7.44
N HIS A 66 -6.51 2.97 -6.54
CA HIS A 66 -6.95 2.63 -5.19
C HIS A 66 -7.39 3.87 -4.40
N LEU A 67 -6.56 4.92 -4.38
CA LEU A 67 -6.83 6.13 -3.60
C LEU A 67 -8.01 6.92 -4.14
N LEU A 68 -8.08 7.15 -5.45
CA LEU A 68 -9.18 7.87 -6.09
C LEU A 68 -10.50 7.12 -5.91
N GLY A 69 -10.47 5.80 -6.11
CA GLY A 69 -11.63 4.94 -5.85
C GLY A 69 -12.06 4.97 -4.38
N GLY A 70 -11.10 4.93 -3.44
CA GLY A 70 -11.36 5.00 -2.01
C GLY A 70 -11.99 6.34 -1.58
N ALA A 71 -11.47 7.45 -2.09
CA ALA A 71 -12.02 8.78 -1.85
C ALA A 71 -13.45 8.91 -2.39
N GLY A 72 -13.72 8.40 -3.60
CA GLY A 72 -15.07 8.38 -4.18
C GLY A 72 -16.05 7.54 -3.35
N ILE A 73 -15.64 6.36 -2.88
CA ILE A 73 -16.46 5.52 -1.99
C ILE A 73 -16.74 6.25 -0.67
N LEU A 74 -15.74 6.90 -0.07
CA LEU A 74 -15.88 7.62 1.19
C LEU A 74 -16.85 8.80 1.04
N ALA A 75 -16.71 9.59 -0.04
CA ALA A 75 -17.61 10.71 -0.34
C ALA A 75 -19.06 10.24 -0.51
N ALA A 76 -19.29 9.16 -1.25
CA ALA A 76 -20.62 8.60 -1.47
C ALA A 76 -21.25 7.97 -0.21
N ASN A 77 -20.44 7.64 0.81
CA ASN A 77 -20.90 7.00 2.05
C ASN A 77 -20.78 7.90 3.30
N ARG A 78 -20.55 9.21 3.13
CA ARG A 78 -20.20 10.13 4.22
C ARG A 78 -21.18 10.10 5.39
N ASP A 79 -22.48 9.98 5.11
CA ASP A 79 -23.53 10.03 6.15
C ASP A 79 -23.53 8.73 6.97
N ARG A 80 -23.25 7.59 6.35
CA ARG A 80 -23.10 6.29 7.02
C ARG A 80 -21.87 6.25 7.94
N VAL A 81 -20.76 6.84 7.48
CA VAL A 81 -19.52 6.92 8.28
C VAL A 81 -19.72 7.79 9.53
N ARG A 82 -20.52 8.85 9.44
CA ARG A 82 -20.85 9.71 10.59
C ARG A 82 -21.84 9.06 11.57
N GLY A 83 -22.78 8.27 11.07
CA GLY A 83 -23.86 7.70 11.90
C GLY A 83 -23.60 6.33 12.51
N GLN A 84 -22.50 5.63 12.17
CA GLN A 84 -22.24 4.26 12.63
C GLN A 84 -20.81 4.09 13.17
N LYS A 85 -20.67 3.95 14.50
CA LYS A 85 -19.35 3.87 15.18
C LYS A 85 -18.42 2.79 14.61
N GLY A 86 -18.96 1.61 14.28
CA GLY A 86 -18.18 0.50 13.72
C GLY A 86 -17.60 0.81 12.33
N VAL A 87 -18.32 1.61 11.54
CA VAL A 87 -17.87 2.08 10.22
C VAL A 87 -16.83 3.17 10.37
N THR A 88 -17.00 4.08 11.35
CA THR A 88 -16.00 5.13 11.64
C THR A 88 -14.66 4.53 12.06
N ALA A 89 -14.66 3.61 13.02
CA ALA A 89 -13.43 2.98 13.52
C ALA A 89 -12.69 2.21 12.42
N SER A 90 -13.42 1.43 11.62
CA SER A 90 -12.85 0.69 10.48
C SER A 90 -12.34 1.62 9.37
N THR A 91 -13.00 2.75 9.14
CA THR A 91 -12.53 3.78 8.20
C THR A 91 -11.22 4.40 8.68
N VAL A 92 -11.10 4.75 9.97
CA VAL A 92 -9.85 5.29 10.54
C VAL A 92 -8.72 4.26 10.42
N ALA A 93 -8.97 3.02 10.82
CA ALA A 93 -7.98 1.94 10.71
C ALA A 93 -7.50 1.76 9.26
N LYS A 94 -8.42 1.78 8.29
CA LYS A 94 -8.08 1.70 6.88
C LYS A 94 -7.24 2.89 6.42
N THR A 95 -7.60 4.11 6.79
CA THR A 95 -6.84 5.33 6.42
C THR A 95 -5.42 5.28 6.98
N VAL A 96 -5.24 4.90 8.24
CA VAL A 96 -3.92 4.75 8.87
C VAL A 96 -3.11 3.69 8.13
N LEU A 97 -3.71 2.53 7.85
CA LEU A 97 -3.03 1.44 7.16
C LEU A 97 -2.66 1.81 5.72
N THR A 98 -3.52 2.55 5.01
CA THR A 98 -3.21 3.10 3.69
C THR A 98 -2.04 4.08 3.74
N GLY A 99 -2.03 4.99 4.72
CA GLY A 99 -0.92 5.91 4.93
C GLY A 99 0.41 5.20 5.19
N ALA A 100 0.39 4.18 6.05
CA ALA A 100 1.56 3.34 6.32
C ALA A 100 2.05 2.61 5.06
N ALA A 101 1.15 2.03 4.26
CA ALA A 101 1.50 1.35 3.01
C ALA A 101 2.13 2.31 1.98
N LEU A 102 1.59 3.54 1.86
CA LEU A 102 2.15 4.58 1.00
C LEU A 102 3.55 4.98 1.46
N ALA A 103 3.74 5.22 2.77
CA ALA A 103 5.03 5.58 3.33
C ALA A 103 6.08 4.48 3.10
N ALA A 104 5.73 3.22 3.36
CA ALA A 104 6.60 2.07 3.11
C ALA A 104 6.96 1.95 1.61
N THR A 105 5.99 2.15 0.71
CA THR A 105 6.23 2.09 -0.74
C THR A 105 7.15 3.22 -1.22
N ALA A 106 6.92 4.44 -0.75
CA ALA A 106 7.76 5.58 -1.08
C ALA A 106 9.19 5.39 -0.56
N TYR A 107 9.33 4.90 0.67
CA TYR A 107 10.64 4.67 1.28
C TYR A 107 11.40 3.52 0.60
N ALA A 108 10.72 2.40 0.28
CA ALA A 108 11.29 1.33 -0.54
C ALA A 108 11.85 1.86 -1.87
N ARG A 109 11.13 2.80 -2.52
CA ARG A 109 11.58 3.40 -3.78
C ARG A 109 12.81 4.29 -3.61
N ILE A 110 12.89 5.05 -2.52
CA ILE A 110 14.08 5.86 -2.18
C ILE A 110 15.29 4.94 -1.93
N LEU A 111 15.11 3.89 -1.13
CA LEU A 111 16.16 2.91 -0.83
C LEU A 111 16.61 2.16 -2.09
N GLY A 112 15.67 1.74 -2.94
CA GLY A 112 15.98 1.11 -4.23
C GLY A 112 16.82 2.01 -5.14
N LYS A 113 16.52 3.32 -5.20
CA LYS A 113 17.35 4.29 -5.94
C LYS A 113 18.75 4.44 -5.38
N LYS A 114 18.90 4.38 -4.05
CA LYS A 114 20.22 4.42 -3.40
C LYS A 114 21.05 3.19 -3.77
N VAL A 115 20.43 2.00 -3.76
CA VAL A 115 21.08 0.76 -4.19
C VAL A 115 21.43 0.81 -5.68
N ASP A 116 20.53 1.30 -6.53
CA ASP A 116 20.76 1.45 -7.97
C ASP A 116 21.94 2.39 -8.28
N LEU A 117 22.00 3.56 -7.61
CA LEU A 117 23.11 4.51 -7.74
C LEU A 117 24.44 3.87 -7.30
N ALA A 118 24.48 3.25 -6.13
CA ALA A 118 25.68 2.62 -5.58
C ALA A 118 26.19 1.41 -6.39
N THR A 119 25.33 0.80 -7.21
CA THR A 119 25.66 -0.37 -8.06
C THR A 119 25.76 -0.01 -9.53
N SER A 120 25.65 1.27 -9.88
CA SER A 120 25.74 1.74 -11.26
C SER A 120 27.15 1.61 -11.80
N GLN A 121 27.25 1.25 -13.08
CA GLN A 121 28.51 1.23 -13.83
C GLN A 121 28.73 2.51 -14.65
N LYS A 122 27.79 3.46 -14.57
CA LYS A 122 27.96 4.75 -15.27
C LYS A 122 28.94 5.60 -14.49
N LYS A 123 29.89 6.21 -15.20
CA LYS A 123 30.93 7.04 -14.60
C LYS A 123 30.37 8.19 -13.76
N GLU A 124 29.36 8.89 -14.27
CA GLU A 124 28.68 9.99 -13.57
C GLU A 124 28.04 9.54 -12.24
N ASP A 125 27.43 8.36 -12.22
CA ASP A 125 26.81 7.79 -11.02
C ASP A 125 27.87 7.34 -9.99
N GLN A 126 29.01 6.86 -10.46
CA GLN A 126 30.15 6.49 -9.61
C GLN A 126 30.79 7.70 -8.96
N GLU A 127 31.01 8.79 -9.72
CA GLU A 127 31.50 10.07 -9.18
C GLU A 127 30.54 10.63 -8.12
N ALA A 128 29.23 10.57 -8.38
CA ALA A 128 28.22 11.00 -7.39
C ALA A 128 28.18 10.10 -6.13
N ALA A 129 28.39 8.80 -6.27
CA ALA A 129 28.46 7.86 -5.15
C ALA A 129 29.74 8.03 -4.31
N GLU A 130 30.84 8.44 -4.91
CA GLU A 130 32.08 8.81 -4.21
C GLU A 130 31.94 10.13 -3.43
N GLU A 131 31.27 11.13 -4.01
CA GLU A 131 31.00 12.42 -3.36
C GLU A 131 29.98 12.30 -2.22
N PHE A 132 28.97 11.44 -2.39
CA PHE A 132 27.92 11.19 -1.39
C PHE A 132 27.83 9.70 -1.05
N PRO A 133 28.74 9.19 -0.20
CA PRO A 133 28.81 7.77 0.12
C PRO A 133 27.50 7.27 0.72
N VAL A 134 26.89 6.32 0.03
CA VAL A 134 25.69 5.61 0.48
C VAL A 134 26.15 4.38 1.27
N ASP A 135 25.64 4.23 2.50
CA ASP A 135 25.77 2.95 3.21
C ASP A 135 24.90 1.90 2.51
N LEU A 136 25.52 1.15 1.61
CA LEU A 136 24.87 0.15 0.79
C LEU A 136 24.25 -0.97 1.65
N SER A 137 24.97 -1.41 2.68
CA SER A 137 24.53 -2.49 3.56
C SER A 137 23.27 -2.11 4.36
N GLN A 138 23.25 -0.88 4.88
CA GLN A 138 22.10 -0.34 5.57
C GLN A 138 20.94 -0.12 4.60
N ALA A 139 21.19 0.42 3.40
CA ALA A 139 20.15 0.63 2.41
C ALA A 139 19.50 -0.68 1.96
N GLN A 140 20.30 -1.74 1.74
CA GLN A 140 19.81 -3.07 1.36
C GLN A 140 18.98 -3.72 2.48
N SER A 141 19.44 -3.68 3.73
CA SER A 141 18.70 -4.25 4.86
C SER A 141 17.35 -3.55 5.09
N GLN A 142 17.32 -2.21 5.03
CA GLN A 142 16.09 -1.43 5.11
C GLN A 142 15.16 -1.70 3.91
N LEU A 143 15.73 -1.85 2.71
CA LEU A 143 14.97 -2.16 1.50
C LEU A 143 14.29 -3.52 1.62
N ALA A 144 15.00 -4.55 2.07
CA ALA A 144 14.45 -5.89 2.28
C ALA A 144 13.27 -5.86 3.26
N LEU A 145 13.40 -5.12 4.36
CA LEU A 145 12.30 -4.93 5.31
C LEU A 145 11.09 -4.25 4.64
N MET A 146 11.31 -3.18 3.89
CA MET A 146 10.21 -2.45 3.23
C MET A 146 9.55 -3.28 2.12
N GLN A 147 10.31 -4.10 1.41
CA GLN A 147 9.79 -5.01 0.37
C GLN A 147 8.83 -6.05 0.93
N TRP A 148 8.95 -6.41 2.23
CA TRP A 148 7.96 -7.23 2.94
C TRP A 148 6.87 -6.42 3.65
N ALA A 149 7.20 -5.23 4.14
CA ALA A 149 6.22 -4.36 4.79
C ALA A 149 5.08 -3.96 3.84
N VAL A 150 5.40 -3.61 2.59
CA VAL A 150 4.39 -3.21 1.59
C VAL A 150 3.35 -4.30 1.32
N PRO A 151 3.71 -5.55 0.97
CA PRO A 151 2.73 -6.62 0.76
C PRO A 151 1.97 -6.96 2.05
N ALA A 152 2.60 -6.92 3.23
CA ALA A 152 1.90 -7.16 4.49
C ALA A 152 0.82 -6.09 4.78
N LEU A 153 1.16 -4.81 4.61
CA LEU A 153 0.24 -3.69 4.84
C LEU A 153 -0.91 -3.70 3.82
N THR A 154 -0.62 -3.98 2.55
CA THR A 154 -1.63 -4.06 1.49
C THR A 154 -2.52 -5.31 1.62
N ALA A 155 -1.99 -6.44 2.10
CA ALA A 155 -2.81 -7.59 2.49
C ALA A 155 -3.75 -7.26 3.65
N GLY A 156 -3.27 -6.50 4.64
CA GLY A 156 -4.11 -5.97 5.71
C GLY A 156 -5.26 -5.08 5.18
N LEU A 157 -5.00 -4.25 4.16
CA LEU A 157 -6.05 -3.47 3.50
C LEU A 157 -7.09 -4.35 2.80
N VAL A 158 -6.69 -5.48 2.21
CA VAL A 158 -7.63 -6.45 1.63
C VAL A 158 -8.52 -7.04 2.72
N VAL A 159 -7.96 -7.41 3.87
CA VAL A 159 -8.72 -7.89 5.03
C VAL A 159 -9.71 -6.82 5.52
N LEU A 160 -9.28 -5.56 5.65
CA LEU A 160 -10.18 -4.46 6.03
C LEU A 160 -11.29 -4.21 5.01
N ASN A 161 -11.03 -4.42 3.72
CA ASN A 161 -12.08 -4.37 2.68
C ASN A 161 -13.11 -5.49 2.87
N ALA A 162 -12.67 -6.71 3.21
CA ALA A 162 -13.57 -7.82 3.52
C ALA A 162 -14.44 -7.50 4.76
N VAL A 163 -13.83 -6.96 5.82
CA VAL A 163 -14.56 -6.51 7.03
C VAL A 163 -15.60 -5.44 6.69
N HIS A 164 -15.25 -4.45 5.85
CA HIS A 164 -16.22 -3.45 5.39
C HIS A 164 -17.36 -4.07 4.57
N GLY A 165 -17.08 -5.10 3.77
CA GLY A 165 -18.11 -5.88 3.06
C GLY A 165 -19.11 -6.52 4.02
N GLU A 166 -18.61 -7.15 5.09
CA GLU A 166 -19.45 -7.75 6.13
C GLU A 166 -20.30 -6.71 6.88
N GLN A 167 -19.75 -5.53 7.17
CA GLN A 167 -20.49 -4.43 7.79
C GLN A 167 -21.59 -3.85 6.91
N GLN A 168 -21.56 -4.06 5.59
CA GLN A 168 -22.61 -3.62 4.67
C GLN A 168 -23.86 -4.51 4.72
N ARG A 169 -23.85 -5.66 5.42
CA ARG A 169 -25.04 -6.51 5.58
C ARG A 169 -26.16 -5.75 6.34
N PRO A 170 -27.43 -5.80 5.90
CA PRO A 170 -28.52 -5.01 6.49
C PRO A 170 -28.66 -5.17 8.01
N SER A 171 -28.51 -6.39 8.51
CA SER A 171 -28.57 -6.70 9.95
C SER A 171 -27.44 -6.06 10.77
N GLN A 172 -26.26 -5.87 10.18
CA GLN A 172 -25.13 -5.21 10.82
C GLN A 172 -25.27 -3.68 10.80
N GLN A 173 -25.84 -3.13 9.73
CA GLN A 173 -26.12 -1.69 9.65
C GLN A 173 -27.10 -1.24 10.73
N VAL A 174 -28.19 -2.00 10.94
CA VAL A 174 -29.18 -1.72 12.00
C VAL A 174 -28.54 -1.80 13.40
N ARG A 175 -27.77 -2.86 13.68
CA ARG A 175 -27.05 -3.00 14.96
C ARG A 175 -26.03 -1.89 15.19
N GLY A 176 -25.30 -1.49 14.16
CA GLY A 176 -24.31 -0.41 14.23
C GLY A 176 -24.93 0.95 14.53
N ALA A 177 -26.05 1.27 13.90
CA ALA A 177 -26.81 2.50 14.17
C ALA A 177 -27.38 2.53 15.59
N LEU A 178 -27.96 1.42 16.05
CA LEU A 178 -28.51 1.30 17.42
C LEU A 178 -27.43 1.48 18.49
N ARG A 179 -26.23 0.92 18.30
CA ARG A 179 -25.12 1.11 19.23
C ARG A 179 -24.64 2.56 19.28
N HIS A 180 -24.62 3.25 18.14
CA HIS A 180 -24.24 4.66 18.08
C HIS A 180 -25.22 5.54 18.87
N THR A 181 -26.54 5.33 18.71
CA THR A 181 -27.56 6.10 19.43
C THR A 181 -27.56 5.81 20.93
N LEU A 182 -27.45 4.53 21.32
CA LEU A 182 -27.38 4.15 22.74
C LEU A 182 -26.18 4.77 23.45
N ASP A 183 -25.01 4.79 22.82
CA ASP A 183 -23.84 5.44 23.40
C ASP A 183 -23.98 6.97 23.47
N ALA A 184 -24.66 7.61 22.52
CA ALA A 184 -24.86 9.06 22.51
C ALA A 184 -25.80 9.54 23.63
N VAL A 185 -26.69 8.65 24.10
CA VAL A 185 -27.66 8.91 25.17
C VAL A 185 -27.13 8.48 26.55
N ASN A 186 -26.03 7.73 26.63
CA ASN A 186 -25.46 7.28 27.90
C ASN A 186 -24.70 8.41 28.63
N PRO A 187 -25.18 8.91 29.79
CA PRO A 187 -24.56 10.02 30.51
C PRO A 187 -23.23 9.68 31.17
N GLN A 188 -22.85 8.40 31.30
CA GLN A 188 -21.57 7.99 31.90
C GLN A 188 -20.37 8.10 30.96
N LYS A 189 -20.56 8.47 29.68
CA LYS A 189 -19.49 8.63 28.67
C LYS A 189 -19.29 10.10 28.23
N ARG A 190 -19.89 11.08 28.91
CA ARG A 190 -19.65 12.52 28.67
C ARG A 190 -18.60 13.07 29.61
#